data_AF-A0A059LF52-F1
#
_entry.id   AF-A0A059LF52-F1
#
_cell.length_a   1.000
_cell.length_b   1.000
_cell.length_c   1.000
_cell.angle_alpha   90.00
_cell.angle_beta   90.00
_cell.angle_gamma   90.00
#
_symmetry.space_group_name_H-M   'P 1'
#
loop_
_entity.id
_entity.type
_entity.pdbx_description
1 polymer ?
#
loop_
_entity_poly.entity_id
_entity_poly.type
_entity_poly.pdbx_seq_one_letter_code
_entity_poly.pdbx_strand_id
1 'polypeptide(L)' 'CKAGDHACFCKGKAAGYYADTTTSCSNYYNCWSSGSAYQPCPSGLKWNSAANYCDWAANVKC' A
#
# COMPACT_ATOMS: atom_id res chain seq x y z
N CYS A 1 -5.92 13.40 3.22
CA CYS A 1 -4.50 13.00 3.27
C CYS A 1 -3.90 13.17 1.88
N LYS A 2 -2.63 13.54 1.76
CA LYS A 2 -1.92 13.57 0.48
C LYS A 2 -1.40 12.16 0.15
N ALA A 3 -1.13 11.87 -1.12
CA ALA A 3 -0.50 10.60 -1.49
C ALA A 3 0.84 10.43 -0.76
N GLY A 4 1.08 9.25 -0.18
CA GLY A 4 2.26 8.96 0.63
C GLY A 4 2.22 9.45 2.08
N ASP A 5 1.21 10.23 2.49
CA ASP A 5 1.00 10.61 3.89
C ASP A 5 0.37 9.43 4.67
N HIS A 6 1.21 8.45 4.99
CA HIS A 6 0.83 7.21 5.67
C HIS A 6 0.30 7.44 7.08
N ALA A 7 0.78 8.45 7.79
CA ALA A 7 0.28 8.79 9.12
C ALA A 7 -1.17 9.27 9.06
N CYS A 8 -1.50 10.15 8.09
CA CYS A 8 -2.88 10.57 7.87
C CYS A 8 -3.73 9.40 7.33
N PHE A 9 -3.22 8.63 6.36
CA PHE A 9 -3.98 7.54 5.74
C PHE A 9 -4.34 6.42 6.73
N CYS A 10 -3.38 6.00 7.55
CA CYS A 10 -3.56 4.93 8.53
C CYS A 10 -4.35 5.36 9.78
N LYS A 11 -4.65 6.65 9.94
CA LYS A 11 -5.38 7.15 11.11
C LYS A 11 -6.79 6.55 11.17
N GLY A 12 -7.05 5.74 12.20
CA GLY A 12 -8.35 5.07 12.40
C GLY A 12 -8.60 3.87 11.48
N LYS A 13 -7.60 3.43 10.71
CA LYS A 13 -7.68 2.17 9.95
C LYS A 13 -7.25 1.00 10.83
N ALA A 14 -7.74 -0.20 10.47
CA ALA A 14 -7.24 -1.43 11.04
C ALA A 14 -5.76 -1.64 10.68
N ALA A 15 -5.06 -2.42 11.49
CA ALA A 15 -3.72 -2.85 11.14
C ALA A 15 -3.78 -3.73 9.88
N GLY A 16 -2.87 -3.49 8.94
CA GLY A 16 -2.83 -4.19 7.67
C GLY A 16 -2.15 -3.39 6.57
N TYR A 17 -2.18 -3.96 5.37
CA TYR A 17 -1.60 -3.37 4.18
C TYR A 17 -2.69 -2.87 3.24
N TYR A 18 -2.45 -1.71 2.62
CA TYR A 18 -3.39 -1.08 1.72
C TYR A 18 -2.67 -0.59 0.47
N ALA A 19 -3.18 -0.97 -0.71
CA ALA A 19 -2.64 -0.48 -1.97
C ALA A 19 -2.87 1.04 -2.12
N ASP A 20 -1.89 1.75 -2.67
CA ASP A 20 -2.08 3.14 -3.09
C ASP A 20 -2.55 3.21 -4.55
N THR A 21 -3.83 3.43 -4.77
CA THR A 21 -4.42 3.55 -6.11
C THR A 21 -3.98 4.83 -6.83
N THR A 22 -3.53 5.87 -6.09
CA THR A 22 -3.06 7.13 -6.70
C THR A 22 -1.73 6.97 -7.42
N THR A 23 -0.94 5.97 -7.04
CA THR A 23 0.31 5.58 -7.70
C THR A 23 0.15 4.33 -8.56
N SER A 24 -1.08 4.00 -8.97
CA SER A 24 -1.37 2.78 -9.72
C SER A 24 -0.88 1.51 -8.99
N CYS A 25 -1.01 1.49 -7.66
CA CYS A 25 -0.59 0.42 -6.76
C CYS A 25 0.91 0.10 -6.82
N SER A 26 1.75 0.98 -7.36
CA SER A 26 3.21 0.81 -7.27
C SER A 26 3.72 1.01 -5.85
N ASN A 27 2.92 1.63 -4.96
CA ASN A 27 3.22 1.78 -3.55
C ASN A 27 2.07 1.24 -2.69
N TYR A 28 2.37 0.97 -1.43
CA TYR A 28 1.40 0.53 -0.43
C TYR A 28 1.64 1.18 0.93
N TYR A 29 0.57 1.29 1.69
CA TYR A 29 0.57 1.71 3.08
C TYR A 29 0.62 0.47 3.96
N ASN A 30 1.51 0.47 4.94
CA ASN A 30 1.55 -0.50 6.02
C ASN A 30 1.10 0.22 7.29
N CYS A 31 -0.06 -0.15 7.82
CA CYS A 31 -0.65 0.43 9.02
C CYS A 31 -0.54 -0.58 10.16
N TRP A 32 -0.09 -0.14 11.33
CA TRP A 32 -0.10 -0.95 12.55
C TRP A 32 -0.39 -0.10 13.78
N SER A 33 -0.60 -0.73 14.94
CA SER A 33 -1.07 -0.04 16.15
C SER A 33 -0.13 1.06 16.67
N SER A 34 1.18 0.89 16.47
CA SER A 34 2.21 1.85 16.93
C SER A 34 2.73 2.79 15.84
N GLY A 35 2.22 2.71 14.60
CA GLY A 35 2.75 3.53 13.52
C GLY A 35 2.25 3.17 12.13
N SER A 36 2.92 3.73 11.12
CA SER A 36 2.64 3.46 9.72
C SER A 36 3.88 3.68 8.87
N ALA A 37 3.90 3.04 7.70
CA ALA A 37 4.89 3.28 6.66
C ALA A 37 4.23 3.36 5.29
N TYR A 38 4.87 4.08 4.39
CA TYR A 38 4.59 4.06 2.96
C TYR A 38 5.77 3.45 2.24
N GLN A 39 5.55 2.36 1.51
CA GLN A 39 6.63 1.60 0.89
C GLN A 39 6.37 1.43 -0.60
N PRO A 40 7.39 1.66 -1.45
CA PRO A 40 7.30 1.33 -2.86
C PRO A 40 7.49 -0.17 -3.08
N CYS A 41 6.78 -0.70 -4.08
CA CYS A 41 7.10 -1.98 -4.68
C CYS A 41 8.35 -1.85 -5.57
N PRO A 42 9.10 -2.95 -5.76
CA PRO A 42 10.16 -3.00 -6.76
C PRO A 42 9.67 -2.57 -8.15
N SER A 43 10.57 -2.04 -8.97
CA SER A 43 10.23 -1.52 -10.30
C SER A 43 9.45 -2.55 -11.13
N GLY A 44 8.29 -2.14 -11.65
CA GLY A 44 7.42 -2.96 -12.47
C GLY A 44 6.41 -3.82 -11.70
N LEU A 45 6.51 -3.90 -10.37
CA LEU A 45 5.57 -4.63 -9.52
C LEU A 45 4.51 -3.70 -8.94
N LYS A 46 3.37 -4.29 -8.55
CA LYS A 46 2.25 -3.62 -7.91
C LYS A 46 1.86 -4.37 -6.65
N TRP A 47 1.32 -3.66 -5.67
CA TRP A 47 0.88 -4.26 -4.42
C TRP A 47 -0.34 -5.15 -4.62
N ASN A 48 -0.19 -6.45 -4.35
CA ASN A 48 -1.28 -7.41 -4.37
C ASN A 48 -1.91 -7.49 -2.97
N SER A 49 -3.02 -6.77 -2.74
CA SER A 49 -3.73 -6.82 -1.44
C SER A 49 -4.30 -8.20 -1.10
N ALA A 50 -4.55 -9.07 -2.09
CA ALA A 50 -5.06 -10.41 -1.84
C ALA A 50 -3.94 -11.35 -1.35
N ALA A 51 -2.72 -11.14 -1.85
CA ALA A 51 -1.57 -11.99 -1.54
C ALA A 51 -0.60 -11.37 -0.51
N ASN A 52 -0.79 -10.08 -0.17
CA ASN A 52 0.05 -9.28 0.73
C ASN A 52 1.53 -9.20 0.32
N TYR A 53 1.81 -9.13 -0.98
CA TYR A 53 3.15 -8.88 -1.51
C TYR A 53 3.10 -8.12 -2.84
N CYS A 54 4.24 -7.59 -3.28
CA CYS A 54 4.37 -6.95 -4.59
C CYS A 54 4.41 -8.01 -5.70
N ASP A 55 3.41 -8.01 -6.57
CA ASP A 55 3.25 -8.98 -7.65
C ASP A 55 3.22 -8.25 -9.00
N TRP A 56 3.28 -9.01 -10.09
CA TRP A 56 3.13 -8.49 -11.43
C TRP A 56 1.75 -7.87 -11.62
N ALA A 57 1.69 -6.78 -12.39
CA ALA A 57 0.44 -6.05 -12.64
C ALA A 57 -0.71 -6.94 -13.17
N ALA A 58 -0.39 -8.03 -13.88
CA ALA A 58 -1.38 -9.00 -14.36
C ALA A 58 -2.13 -9.75 -13.24
N ASN A 59 -1.49 -9.90 -12.07
CA ASN A 59 -2.03 -10.62 -10.91
C ASN A 59 -2.68 -9.69 -9.88
N VAL A 60 -2.58 -8.37 -10.09
CA VAL A 60 -2.98 -7.36 -9.13
C VAL A 60 -4.26 -6.67 -9.58
N LYS A 61 -5.28 -6.69 -8.73
CA LYS A 61 -6.45 -5.83 -8.89
C LYS A 61 -6.20 -4.52 -8.15
N CYS A 62 -5.58 -3.61 -8.88
CA CYS A 62 -5.63 -2.18 -8.62
C CYS A 62 -6.88 -1.62 -9.32
#